data_AF-A0A2N8TC78-F1
#
_entry.id   AF-A0A2N8TC78-F1
#
_cell.length_a   1.000
_cell.length_b   1.000
_cell.length_c   1.000
_cell.angle_alpha   90.00
_cell.angle_beta   90.00
_cell.angle_gamma   90.00
#
_symmetry.space_group_name_H-M   'P 1'
#
loop_
_entity.id
_entity.type
_entity.pdbx_description
1 polymer ?
#
loop_
_entity_poly.entity_id
_entity_poly.type
_entity_poly.pdbx_seq_one_letter_code
_entity_poly.pdbx_strand_id
1 'polypeptide(L)'
;IYTLEFVGSVRCVKETARDRLIDGQWQLHKGIDAATIAAVHDELYRRTLHGGWPDAVLTPGVHVRTAGRLATTKVELHLEHTLQDSRSRLTTDAVVLATGYRERPLDRILAGLDPYMRRDNQERPRIDEDYRLVLDPAVTGTAYVQNAETHTHGVGAPDLGLAAWRSAIILNALTGGEAYALPARTAFTTFGLTQRAHVPPPRQAPALTPLVDDRR
;
A
#
# COMPACT_ATOMS: atom_id res chain seq x y z
N ILE A 1 -6.02 -4.58 9.25
CA ILE A 1 -6.04 -4.01 7.88
C ILE A 1 -5.06 -4.73 6.97
N TYR A 2 -3.84 -5.04 7.41
CA TYR A 2 -2.89 -5.88 6.66
C TYR A 2 -3.15 -7.37 6.94
N THR A 3 -4.38 -7.82 6.68
CA THR A 3 -4.87 -9.17 7.01
C THR A 3 -5.66 -9.75 5.85
N LEU A 4 -5.69 -11.08 5.75
CA LEU A 4 -6.35 -11.78 4.64
C LEU A 4 -7.83 -11.46 4.56
N GLU A 5 -8.46 -11.42 5.73
CA GLU A 5 -9.87 -11.11 5.90
C GLU A 5 -10.19 -9.68 5.46
N PHE A 6 -9.24 -8.75 5.62
CA PHE A 6 -9.43 -7.38 5.15
C PHE A 6 -9.35 -7.33 3.62
N VAL A 7 -8.31 -7.91 3.02
CA VAL A 7 -8.14 -7.96 1.56
C VAL A 7 -9.37 -8.61 0.90
N GLY A 8 -9.83 -9.75 1.43
CA GLY A 8 -11.05 -10.41 0.98
C GLY A 8 -12.30 -9.52 1.12
N SER A 9 -12.45 -8.81 2.25
CA SER A 9 -13.57 -7.89 2.46
C SER A 9 -13.60 -6.77 1.43
N VAL A 10 -12.44 -6.18 1.11
CA VAL A 10 -12.31 -5.07 0.13
C VAL A 10 -12.76 -5.52 -1.27
N ARG A 11 -12.42 -6.75 -1.68
CA ARG A 11 -12.87 -7.32 -2.96
C ARG A 11 -14.39 -7.44 -3.06
N CYS A 12 -15.07 -7.75 -1.96
CA CYS A 12 -16.53 -7.88 -1.93
C CYS A 12 -17.27 -6.53 -1.96
N VAL A 13 -16.58 -5.40 -1.79
CA VAL A 13 -17.17 -4.06 -1.84
C VAL A 13 -17.33 -3.59 -3.29
N LYS A 14 -18.43 -2.86 -3.57
CA LYS A 14 -18.66 -2.18 -4.86
C LYS A 14 -17.50 -1.22 -5.18
N GLU A 15 -17.11 -1.15 -6.45
CA GLU A 15 -15.98 -0.36 -6.94
C GLU A 15 -15.95 1.08 -6.39
N THR A 16 -17.05 1.84 -6.51
CA THR A 16 -17.12 3.22 -6.01
C THR A 16 -16.89 3.35 -4.50
N ALA A 17 -17.32 2.37 -3.73
CA ALA A 17 -17.12 2.36 -2.28
C ALA A 17 -15.69 1.92 -1.92
N ARG A 18 -15.10 1.05 -2.72
CA ARG A 18 -13.71 0.62 -2.59
C ARG A 18 -12.74 1.76 -2.89
N ASP A 19 -12.97 2.51 -3.98
CA ASP A 19 -12.13 3.65 -4.34
C ASP A 19 -12.14 4.72 -3.23
N ARG A 20 -13.32 5.06 -2.69
CA ARG A 20 -13.44 5.98 -1.54
C ARG A 20 -12.72 5.46 -0.30
N LEU A 21 -12.80 4.15 -0.03
CA LEU A 21 -12.12 3.53 1.10
C LEU A 21 -10.61 3.68 0.96
N ILE A 22 -10.05 3.38 -0.21
CA ILE A 22 -8.62 3.46 -0.49
C ILE A 22 -8.11 4.90 -0.33
N ASP A 23 -8.84 5.87 -0.89
CA ASP A 23 -8.50 7.29 -0.78
C ASP A 23 -8.48 7.77 0.68
N GLY A 24 -9.44 7.32 1.50
CA GLY A 24 -9.51 7.65 2.92
C GLY A 24 -8.44 6.98 3.80
N GLN A 25 -7.78 5.93 3.30
CA GLN A 25 -6.83 5.10 4.06
C GLN A 25 -5.36 5.46 3.82
N TRP A 26 -5.08 6.66 3.30
CA TRP A 26 -3.72 7.10 3.00
C TRP A 26 -2.76 7.01 4.22
N GLN A 27 -3.26 7.30 5.43
CA GLN A 27 -2.45 7.30 6.65
C GLN A 27 -1.82 5.93 6.94
N LEU A 28 -2.45 4.87 6.46
CA LEU A 28 -2.01 3.51 6.74
C LEU A 28 -0.75 3.14 5.94
N HIS A 29 -0.54 3.76 4.77
CA HIS A 29 0.52 3.38 3.83
C HIS A 29 1.38 4.55 3.31
N LYS A 30 1.03 5.80 3.60
CA LYS A 30 1.76 7.03 3.20
C LYS A 30 2.18 7.88 4.40
N GLY A 31 2.17 7.31 5.60
CA GLY A 31 2.59 7.99 6.83
C GLY A 31 4.11 8.06 6.96
N ILE A 32 4.58 9.03 7.76
CA ILE A 32 5.95 9.06 8.25
C ILE A 32 5.98 8.28 9.56
N ASP A 33 7.00 7.44 9.75
CA ASP A 33 7.19 6.71 10.99
C ASP A 33 7.30 7.66 12.21
N ALA A 34 6.71 7.26 13.33
CA ALA A 34 6.61 8.10 14.52
C ALA A 34 7.99 8.40 15.14
N ALA A 35 8.91 7.43 15.14
CA ALA A 35 10.27 7.64 15.63
C ALA A 35 11.04 8.60 14.71
N THR A 36 10.78 8.55 13.40
CA THR A 36 11.37 9.50 12.44
C THR A 36 10.87 10.92 12.67
N ILE A 37 9.56 11.13 12.87
CA ILE A 37 9.01 12.46 13.23
C ILE A 37 9.64 12.97 14.52
N ALA A 38 9.72 12.11 15.56
CA ALA A 38 10.34 12.47 16.82
C ALA A 38 11.81 12.86 16.65
N ALA A 39 12.57 12.11 15.85
CA ALA A 39 13.98 12.42 15.57
C ALA A 39 14.17 13.76 14.86
N VAL A 40 13.31 14.11 13.91
CA VAL A 40 13.33 15.43 13.24
C VAL A 40 13.01 16.54 14.23
N HIS A 41 12.00 16.35 15.08
CA HIS A 41 11.66 17.30 16.13
C HIS A 41 12.82 17.51 17.10
N ASP A 42 13.42 16.43 17.60
CA ASP A 42 14.54 16.48 18.54
C ASP A 42 15.77 17.17 17.92
N GLU A 43 16.03 16.95 16.64
CA GLU A 43 17.08 17.64 15.89
C GLU A 43 16.82 19.15 15.80
N LEU A 44 15.61 19.56 15.41
CA LEU A 44 15.24 20.98 15.33
C LEU A 44 15.30 21.64 16.71
N TYR A 45 14.83 20.95 17.74
CA TYR A 45 14.89 21.40 19.13
C TYR A 45 16.35 21.56 19.60
N ARG A 46 17.23 20.61 19.32
CA ARG A 46 18.64 20.70 19.70
C ARG A 46 19.33 21.94 19.12
N ARG A 47 18.97 22.33 17.90
CA ARG A 47 19.51 23.52 17.23
C ARG A 47 19.08 24.84 17.86
N THR A 48 18.01 24.86 18.67
CA THR A 48 17.61 26.09 19.40
C THR A 48 18.37 26.29 20.71
N LEU A 49 19.05 25.26 21.22
CA LEU A 49 19.70 25.27 22.54
C LEU A 49 20.84 26.30 22.66
N HIS A 50 21.45 26.71 21.55
CA HIS A 50 22.56 27.67 21.53
C HIS A 50 22.12 29.13 21.33
N GLY A 51 20.82 29.40 21.43
CA GLY A 51 20.23 30.72 21.19
C GLY A 51 19.97 30.93 19.70
N GLY A 52 18.70 31.10 19.34
CA GLY A 52 18.26 31.30 17.96
C GLY A 52 17.33 30.20 17.46
N TRP A 53 16.83 30.39 16.25
CA TRP A 53 16.01 29.40 15.54
C TRP A 53 16.84 28.74 14.44
N PRO A 54 16.63 27.44 14.16
CA PRO A 54 17.26 26.81 13.01
C PRO A 54 16.84 27.52 11.72
N ASP A 55 17.76 27.61 10.76
CA ASP A 55 17.46 28.05 9.39
C ASP A 55 16.70 26.94 8.64
N ALA A 56 15.47 26.68 9.08
CA ALA A 56 14.57 25.68 8.55
C ALA A 56 13.12 26.12 8.77
N VAL A 57 12.29 25.98 7.74
CA VAL A 57 10.87 26.29 7.79
C VAL A 57 10.08 25.09 7.31
N LEU A 58 9.11 24.65 8.11
CA LEU A 58 8.15 23.61 7.76
C LEU A 58 6.78 24.26 7.60
N THR A 59 6.22 24.20 6.39
CA THR A 59 4.93 24.83 6.09
C THR A 59 3.94 23.79 5.55
N PRO A 60 3.11 23.18 6.42
CA PRO A 60 2.06 22.26 5.98
C PRO A 60 0.98 23.00 5.18
N GLY A 61 0.24 22.27 4.35
CA GLY A 61 -0.87 22.85 3.57
C GLY A 61 -0.44 23.67 2.35
N VAL A 62 0.81 23.54 1.91
CA VAL A 62 1.34 24.23 0.72
C VAL A 62 1.34 23.32 -0.49
N HIS A 63 0.81 23.83 -1.61
CA HIS A 63 0.91 23.22 -2.93
C HIS A 63 1.88 24.00 -3.80
N VAL A 64 2.79 23.29 -4.47
CA VAL A 64 3.64 23.87 -5.52
C VAL A 64 2.88 23.82 -6.84
N ARG A 65 2.52 24.98 -7.41
CA ARG A 65 1.78 25.05 -8.67
C ARG A 65 2.71 24.95 -9.87
N THR A 66 3.82 25.67 -9.81
CA THR A 66 4.83 25.74 -10.88
C THR A 66 6.22 25.93 -10.28
N ALA A 67 7.22 25.47 -11.02
CA ALA A 67 8.62 25.70 -10.73
C ALA A 67 9.33 26.17 -12.00
N GLY A 68 10.16 27.21 -11.88
CA GLY A 68 10.94 27.76 -12.98
C GLY A 68 12.39 27.99 -12.59
N ARG A 69 13.32 27.89 -13.54
CA ARG A 69 14.70 28.32 -13.29
C ARG A 69 14.74 29.85 -13.27
N LEU A 70 15.37 30.40 -12.23
CA LEU A 70 15.66 31.82 -12.10
C LEU A 70 17.17 32.01 -12.29
N ALA A 71 17.56 32.75 -13.33
CA ALA A 71 18.95 32.84 -13.78
C ALA A 71 19.59 31.44 -14.00
N THR A 72 20.91 31.33 -13.85
CA THR A 72 21.66 30.09 -14.12
C THR A 72 21.62 29.08 -12.98
N THR A 73 21.43 29.51 -11.72
CA THR A 73 21.66 28.65 -10.55
C THR A 73 20.48 28.51 -9.59
N LYS A 74 19.42 29.32 -9.72
CA LYS A 74 18.29 29.31 -8.79
C LYS A 74 17.03 28.73 -9.41
N VAL A 75 16.13 28.29 -8.54
CA VAL A 75 14.79 27.80 -8.88
C VAL A 75 13.78 28.60 -8.07
N GLU A 76 12.77 29.13 -8.74
CA GLU A 76 11.62 29.79 -8.13
C GLU A 76 10.42 28.84 -8.15
N LEU A 77 9.82 28.64 -6.98
CA LEU A 77 8.59 27.88 -6.76
C LEU A 77 7.43 28.83 -6.55
N HIS A 78 6.31 28.61 -7.24
CA HIS A 78 5.06 29.33 -6.99
C HIS A 78 4.18 28.48 -6.10
N LEU A 79 3.87 29.02 -4.93
CA LEU A 79 3.23 28.32 -3.83
C LEU A 79 1.80 28.82 -3.65
N GLU A 80 0.93 27.90 -3.24
CA GLU A 80 -0.46 28.17 -2.84
C GLU A 80 -0.72 27.51 -1.48
N HIS A 81 -1.17 28.29 -0.49
CA HIS A 81 -1.51 27.77 0.83
C HIS A 81 -3.02 27.50 0.90
N THR A 82 -3.43 26.24 0.96
CA THR A 82 -4.84 25.83 0.77
C THR A 82 -5.79 26.39 1.81
N LEU A 83 -5.39 26.43 3.08
CA LEU A 83 -6.26 26.94 4.16
C LEU A 83 -6.35 28.46 4.21
N GLN A 84 -5.37 29.17 3.64
CA GLN A 84 -5.30 30.64 3.68
C GLN A 84 -5.75 31.27 2.36
N ASP A 85 -5.97 30.46 1.33
CA ASP A 85 -6.24 30.88 -0.05
C ASP A 85 -5.26 31.97 -0.53
N SER A 86 -3.98 31.79 -0.19
CA SER A 86 -2.91 32.76 -0.42
C SER A 86 -1.84 32.19 -1.33
N ARG A 87 -1.13 33.08 -2.04
CA ARG A 87 -0.06 32.72 -2.97
C ARG A 87 1.24 33.41 -2.60
N SER A 88 2.35 32.70 -2.77
CA SER A 88 3.69 33.22 -2.51
C SER A 88 4.70 32.62 -3.50
N ARG A 89 5.95 33.12 -3.43
CA ARG A 89 7.08 32.59 -4.19
C ARG A 89 8.21 32.24 -3.24
N LEU A 90 8.89 31.13 -3.52
CA LEU A 90 10.09 30.70 -2.80
C LEU A 90 11.23 30.51 -3.79
N THR A 91 12.35 31.18 -3.56
CA THR A 91 13.56 31.00 -4.35
C THR A 91 14.55 30.13 -3.58
N THR A 92 15.06 29.09 -4.23
CA THR A 92 16.03 28.13 -3.67
C THR A 92 17.09 27.77 -4.70
N ASP A 93 18.25 27.29 -4.25
CA ASP A 93 19.31 26.78 -5.13
C ASP A 93 19.02 25.34 -5.61
N ALA A 94 18.24 24.56 -4.84
CA ALA A 94 17.89 23.18 -5.17
C ALA A 94 16.49 22.79 -4.68
N VAL A 95 15.89 21.79 -5.34
CA VAL A 95 14.59 21.22 -5.00
C VAL A 95 14.71 19.71 -4.93
N VAL A 96 14.27 19.11 -3.82
CA VAL A 96 14.16 17.65 -3.66
C VAL A 96 12.70 17.24 -3.84
N LEU A 97 12.41 16.48 -4.89
CA LEU A 97 11.06 16.00 -5.19
C LEU A 97 10.77 14.67 -4.46
N ALA A 98 10.34 14.77 -3.20
CA ALA A 98 9.90 13.63 -2.40
C ALA A 98 8.40 13.31 -2.61
N THR A 99 7.90 13.38 -3.85
CA THR A 99 6.46 13.24 -4.19
C THR A 99 5.97 11.80 -4.27
N GLY A 100 6.79 10.83 -3.87
CA GLY A 100 6.50 9.40 -3.99
C GLY A 100 6.51 8.89 -5.43
N TYR A 101 5.87 7.75 -5.64
CA TYR A 101 5.77 7.07 -6.93
C TYR A 101 4.31 7.01 -7.39
N ARG A 102 4.11 7.03 -8.71
CA ARG A 102 2.83 6.67 -9.33
C ARG A 102 2.97 5.27 -9.91
N GLU A 103 1.92 4.46 -9.78
CA GLU A 103 1.83 3.18 -10.49
C GLU A 103 2.06 3.41 -12.00
N ARG A 104 2.92 2.58 -12.59
CA ARG A 104 3.29 2.72 -14.00
C ARG A 104 2.15 2.20 -14.86
N PRO A 105 1.64 2.97 -15.83
CA PRO A 105 0.67 2.46 -16.80
C PRO A 105 1.23 1.24 -17.53
N LEU A 106 0.48 0.14 -17.53
CA LEU A 106 0.91 -1.12 -18.12
C LEU A 106 0.58 -1.23 -19.61
N ASP A 107 -0.16 -0.27 -20.18
CA ASP A 107 -0.73 -0.33 -21.53
C ASP A 107 0.33 -0.63 -22.60
N ARG A 108 1.54 -0.09 -22.47
CA ARG A 108 2.62 -0.34 -23.44
C ARG A 108 3.20 -1.75 -23.36
N ILE A 109 3.35 -2.29 -22.16
CA ILE A 109 3.93 -3.64 -21.96
C ILE A 109 2.88 -4.69 -22.27
N LEU A 110 1.62 -4.40 -21.94
CA LEU A 110 0.48 -5.29 -22.15
C LEU A 110 -0.30 -4.97 -23.44
N ALA A 111 0.26 -4.19 -24.36
CA ALA A 111 -0.45 -3.74 -25.57
C ALA A 111 -1.04 -4.89 -26.38
N GLY A 112 -0.33 -6.02 -26.47
CA GLY A 112 -0.82 -7.23 -27.16
C GLY A 112 -1.96 -7.96 -26.43
N LEU A 113 -2.11 -7.74 -25.12
CA LEU A 113 -3.19 -8.30 -24.30
C LEU A 113 -4.35 -7.32 -24.11
N ASP A 114 -4.17 -6.05 -24.47
CA ASP A 114 -5.14 -4.99 -24.25
C ASP A 114 -6.56 -5.30 -24.76
N PRO A 115 -6.74 -5.83 -26.00
CA PRO A 115 -8.07 -6.18 -26.51
C PRO A 115 -8.77 -7.31 -25.74
N TYR A 116 -7.99 -8.12 -25.01
CA TYR A 116 -8.45 -9.26 -24.25
C TYR A 116 -8.59 -8.95 -22.76
N MET A 117 -8.13 -7.79 -22.31
CA MET A 117 -8.10 -7.44 -20.90
C MET A 117 -9.45 -6.92 -20.44
N ARG A 118 -10.02 -7.53 -19.40
CA ARG A 118 -11.25 -7.01 -18.79
C ARG A 118 -10.88 -5.84 -17.88
N ARG A 119 -11.52 -4.69 -18.09
CA ARG A 119 -11.30 -3.46 -17.33
C ARG A 119 -12.47 -3.14 -16.40
N ASP A 120 -12.22 -2.37 -15.35
CA ASP A 120 -13.25 -1.81 -14.46
C ASP A 120 -13.84 -0.51 -15.03
N ASN A 121 -14.71 0.18 -14.28
CA ASN A 121 -15.36 1.39 -14.78
C ASN A 121 -14.43 2.62 -14.86
N GLN A 122 -13.22 2.51 -14.32
CA GLN A 122 -12.16 3.52 -14.41
C GLN A 122 -11.08 3.12 -15.44
N GLU A 123 -11.39 2.17 -16.32
CA GLU A 123 -10.47 1.62 -17.32
C GLU A 123 -9.20 0.98 -16.71
N ARG A 124 -9.25 0.49 -15.46
CA ARG A 124 -8.12 -0.22 -14.83
C ARG A 124 -8.25 -1.73 -15.07
N PRO A 125 -7.15 -2.48 -15.19
CA PRO A 125 -7.20 -3.94 -15.32
C PRO A 125 -7.96 -4.58 -14.15
N ARG A 126 -8.88 -5.51 -14.43
CA ARG A 126 -9.50 -6.33 -13.39
C ARG A 126 -8.53 -7.42 -12.96
N ILE A 127 -8.43 -7.59 -11.65
CA ILE A 127 -7.54 -8.57 -11.00
C ILE A 127 -8.41 -9.45 -10.11
N ASP A 128 -8.28 -10.76 -10.30
CA ASP A 128 -9.03 -11.76 -9.54
C ASP A 128 -8.42 -12.04 -8.16
N GLU A 129 -8.96 -13.04 -7.46
CA GLU A 129 -8.53 -13.37 -6.12
C GLU A 129 -7.17 -14.04 -5.99
N ASP A 130 -6.70 -14.64 -7.09
CA ASP A 130 -5.42 -15.31 -7.22
C ASP A 130 -4.35 -14.36 -7.79
N TYR A 131 -4.64 -13.06 -7.85
CA TYR A 131 -3.80 -12.00 -8.42
C TYR A 131 -3.57 -12.16 -9.94
N ARG A 132 -4.50 -12.77 -10.66
CA ARG A 132 -4.46 -12.88 -12.12
C ARG A 132 -5.15 -11.70 -12.77
N LEU A 133 -4.62 -11.26 -13.91
CA LEU A 133 -5.38 -10.42 -14.84
C LEU A 133 -6.59 -11.21 -15.35
N VAL A 134 -7.77 -10.60 -15.28
CA VAL A 134 -8.98 -11.18 -15.88
C VAL A 134 -8.92 -10.94 -17.38
N LEU A 135 -8.66 -12.01 -18.13
CA LEU A 135 -8.52 -12.00 -19.59
C LEU A 135 -9.73 -12.66 -20.27
N ASP A 136 -9.91 -12.40 -21.55
CA ASP A 136 -10.88 -13.08 -22.39
C ASP A 136 -10.57 -14.60 -22.48
N PRO A 137 -11.59 -15.49 -22.48
CA PRO A 137 -11.38 -16.93 -22.59
C PRO A 137 -10.60 -17.39 -23.84
N ALA A 138 -10.50 -16.56 -24.88
CA ALA A 138 -9.64 -16.83 -26.03
C ALA A 138 -8.14 -16.88 -25.68
N VAL A 139 -7.72 -16.25 -24.58
CA VAL A 139 -6.34 -16.30 -24.10
C VAL A 139 -6.16 -17.50 -23.17
N THR A 140 -5.41 -18.50 -23.61
CA THR A 140 -5.17 -19.74 -22.84
C THR A 140 -4.07 -19.61 -21.78
N GLY A 141 -3.28 -18.53 -21.85
CA GLY A 141 -2.23 -18.23 -20.88
C GLY A 141 -2.74 -17.41 -19.69
N THR A 142 -1.97 -17.43 -18.61
CA THR A 142 -2.28 -16.68 -17.38
C THR A 142 -1.23 -15.61 -17.13
N ALA A 143 -1.66 -14.41 -16.73
CA ALA A 143 -0.78 -13.33 -16.32
C ALA A 143 -1.09 -12.93 -14.88
N TYR A 144 -0.07 -12.93 -14.02
CA TYR A 144 -0.18 -12.54 -12.62
C TYR A 144 0.42 -11.17 -12.40
N VAL A 145 -0.11 -10.42 -11.43
CA VAL A 145 0.39 -9.10 -11.06
C VAL A 145 0.83 -9.02 -9.61
N GLN A 146 1.79 -8.14 -9.36
CA GLN A 146 2.35 -7.87 -8.04
C GLN A 146 2.42 -6.35 -7.89
N ASN A 147 1.78 -5.81 -6.85
CA ASN A 147 1.73 -4.38 -6.57
C ASN A 147 1.05 -3.53 -7.67
N ALA A 148 0.08 -4.11 -8.37
CA ALA A 148 -0.79 -3.43 -9.34
C ALA A 148 -2.27 -3.57 -8.98
N GLU A 149 -2.55 -4.09 -7.79
CA GLU A 149 -3.88 -4.51 -7.34
C GLU A 149 -4.48 -3.59 -6.28
N THR A 150 -3.93 -2.39 -6.05
CA THR A 150 -4.38 -1.48 -4.99
C THR A 150 -5.90 -1.21 -5.08
N HIS A 151 -6.43 -1.00 -6.29
CA HIS A 151 -7.86 -0.78 -6.58
C HIS A 151 -8.75 -2.01 -6.43
N THR A 152 -8.19 -3.20 -6.19
CA THR A 152 -8.95 -4.45 -5.99
C THR A 152 -8.76 -5.05 -4.61
N HIS A 153 -7.52 -5.01 -4.09
CA HIS A 153 -7.10 -5.65 -2.84
C HIS A 153 -6.82 -4.65 -1.71
N GLY A 154 -6.87 -3.35 -2.00
CA GLY A 154 -6.75 -2.27 -1.03
C GLY A 154 -5.31 -1.84 -0.74
N VAL A 155 -5.16 -1.01 0.29
CA VAL A 155 -3.90 -0.34 0.65
C VAL A 155 -2.75 -1.26 1.07
N GLY A 156 -3.01 -2.57 1.22
CA GLY A 156 -1.99 -3.58 1.50
C GLY A 156 -1.19 -4.04 0.28
N ALA A 157 -1.58 -3.67 -0.95
CA ALA A 157 -0.88 -4.08 -2.17
C ALA A 157 0.65 -3.79 -2.15
N PRO A 158 1.14 -2.60 -1.75
CA PRO A 158 2.57 -2.31 -1.68
C PRO A 158 3.28 -2.86 -0.44
N ASP A 159 2.55 -3.48 0.49
CA ASP A 159 3.12 -3.94 1.75
C ASP A 159 4.02 -5.17 1.56
N LEU A 160 5.27 -5.07 2.00
CA LEU A 160 6.24 -6.17 1.91
C LEU A 160 5.89 -7.34 2.83
N GLY A 161 5.23 -7.10 3.96
CA GLY A 161 4.73 -8.14 4.85
C GLY A 161 3.66 -9.01 4.17
N LEU A 162 2.89 -8.45 3.24
CA LEU A 162 1.92 -9.20 2.43
C LEU A 162 2.53 -9.84 1.16
N ALA A 163 3.76 -9.48 0.77
CA ALA A 163 4.38 -10.01 -0.44
C ALA A 163 4.63 -11.52 -0.40
N ALA A 164 5.05 -12.07 0.75
CA ALA A 164 5.24 -13.50 0.92
C ALA A 164 3.92 -14.27 0.78
N TRP A 165 2.85 -13.74 1.39
CA TRP A 165 1.52 -14.34 1.30
C TRP A 165 0.96 -14.28 -0.12
N ARG A 166 1.05 -13.14 -0.79
CA ARG A 166 0.64 -12.99 -2.19
C ARG A 166 1.40 -13.96 -3.10
N SER A 167 2.70 -14.13 -2.86
CA SER A 167 3.53 -15.10 -3.60
C SER A 167 3.07 -16.55 -3.36
N ALA A 168 2.70 -16.90 -2.12
CA ALA A 168 2.15 -18.22 -1.80
C ALA A 168 0.82 -18.48 -2.52
N ILE A 169 -0.09 -17.50 -2.59
CA ILE A 169 -1.33 -17.62 -3.38
C ILE A 169 -1.04 -17.88 -4.85
N ILE A 170 -0.16 -17.07 -5.45
CA ILE A 170 0.17 -17.20 -6.87
C ILE A 170 0.80 -18.57 -7.15
N LEU A 171 1.72 -19.04 -6.30
CA LEU A 171 2.36 -20.35 -6.47
C LEU A 171 1.38 -21.51 -6.30
N ASN A 172 0.44 -21.41 -5.35
CA ASN A 172 -0.61 -22.42 -5.20
C ASN A 172 -1.50 -22.46 -6.45
N ALA A 173 -1.88 -21.29 -6.95
CA ALA A 173 -2.70 -21.12 -8.14
C ALA A 173 -1.98 -21.61 -9.43
N LEU A 174 -0.65 -21.47 -9.51
CA LEU A 174 0.18 -21.95 -10.61
C LEU A 174 0.39 -23.47 -10.60
N THR A 175 0.54 -24.06 -9.41
CA THR A 175 0.83 -25.50 -9.26
C THR A 175 -0.42 -26.36 -9.16
N GLY A 176 -1.61 -25.76 -9.06
CA GLY A 176 -2.88 -26.48 -8.93
C GLY A 176 -3.07 -27.14 -7.57
N GLY A 177 -2.36 -26.69 -6.53
CA GLY A 177 -2.40 -27.29 -5.20
C GLY A 177 -1.82 -26.37 -4.12
N GLU A 178 -1.80 -26.85 -2.87
CA GLU A 178 -1.30 -26.10 -1.71
C GLU A 178 0.20 -26.29 -1.50
N ALA A 179 1.03 -25.79 -2.44
CA ALA A 179 2.49 -25.78 -2.28
C ALA A 179 2.92 -25.05 -0.99
N TYR A 180 2.16 -24.03 -0.59
CA TYR A 180 2.29 -23.32 0.68
C TYR A 180 0.97 -23.35 1.45
N ALA A 181 1.03 -23.79 2.70
CA ALA A 181 -0.10 -23.72 3.61
C ALA A 181 -0.43 -22.26 3.94
N LEU A 182 -1.69 -21.85 3.68
CA LEU A 182 -2.17 -20.50 4.00
C LEU A 182 -2.91 -20.51 5.34
N PRO A 183 -2.75 -19.49 6.20
CA PRO A 183 -3.45 -19.44 7.46
C PRO A 183 -4.96 -19.26 7.23
N ALA A 184 -5.78 -20.07 7.89
CA ALA A 184 -7.25 -19.97 7.82
C ALA A 184 -7.79 -18.66 8.42
N ARG A 185 -7.04 -18.04 9.35
CA ARG A 185 -7.40 -16.79 10.02
C ARG A 185 -6.15 -16.02 10.44
N THR A 186 -6.14 -14.71 10.18
CA THR A 186 -5.04 -13.79 10.55
C THR A 186 -5.49 -12.60 11.38
N ALA A 187 -6.80 -12.35 11.48
CA ALA A 187 -7.36 -11.24 12.24
C ALA A 187 -8.26 -11.71 13.39
N PHE A 188 -8.12 -11.07 14.55
CA PHE A 188 -9.16 -11.14 15.59
C PHE A 188 -10.43 -10.41 15.13
N THR A 189 -10.26 -9.32 14.37
CA THR A 189 -11.34 -8.51 13.81
C THR A 189 -12.10 -9.23 12.71
N THR A 190 -13.42 -9.15 12.75
CA THR A 190 -14.32 -9.52 11.66
C THR A 190 -14.57 -8.30 10.77
N PHE A 191 -14.47 -8.48 9.46
CA PHE A 191 -14.80 -7.44 8.47
C PHE A 191 -16.11 -7.77 7.76
N GLY A 192 -17.06 -6.84 7.76
CA GLY A 192 -18.40 -7.02 7.19
C GLY A 192 -19.44 -7.57 8.19
N LEU A 193 -20.73 -7.39 7.87
CA LEU A 193 -21.85 -7.76 8.74
C LEU A 193 -22.35 -9.19 8.52
N THR A 194 -22.07 -9.79 7.36
CA THR A 194 -22.52 -11.14 7.02
C THR A 194 -21.33 -12.10 7.17
N GLN A 195 -21.32 -12.94 8.21
CA GLN A 195 -20.27 -13.94 8.43
C GLN A 195 -20.76 -15.37 8.24
N ARG A 196 -19.91 -16.20 7.62
CA ARG A 196 -19.67 -17.59 8.06
C ARG A 196 -18.51 -17.54 9.05
N ALA A 197 -18.79 -17.69 10.34
CA ALA A 197 -17.72 -17.78 11.34
C ALA A 197 -16.99 -19.12 11.17
N HIS A 198 -15.79 -19.10 10.60
CA HIS A 198 -14.85 -20.20 10.79
C HIS A 198 -13.97 -19.85 11.99
N VAL A 199 -14.38 -20.30 13.17
CA VAL A 199 -13.49 -20.35 14.33
C VAL A 199 -12.64 -21.60 14.13
N PRO A 200 -11.32 -21.47 13.89
CA PRO A 200 -10.46 -22.65 13.81
C PRO A 200 -10.60 -23.43 15.12
N PRO A 201 -10.75 -24.77 15.09
CA PRO A 201 -10.78 -25.54 16.32
C PRO A 201 -9.51 -25.26 17.12
N PRO A 202 -9.59 -25.22 18.46
CA PRO A 202 -8.41 -25.00 19.28
C PRO A 202 -7.34 -26.02 18.91
N ARG A 203 -6.09 -25.56 18.75
CA ARG A 203 -4.95 -26.47 18.59
C ARG A 203 -4.97 -27.43 19.79
N GLN A 204 -5.18 -28.72 19.51
CA GLN A 204 -4.97 -29.74 20.54
C GLN A 204 -3.51 -29.64 20.95
N ALA A 205 -3.26 -29.29 22.22
CA ALA A 205 -1.91 -29.32 22.76
C ALA A 205 -1.37 -30.74 22.55
N PRO A 206 -0.13 -30.91 22.03
CA PRO A 206 0.46 -32.23 21.95
C PRO A 206 0.41 -32.85 23.35
N ALA A 207 -0.05 -34.11 23.43
CA ALA A 207 -0.08 -34.85 24.67
C ALA A 207 1.34 -34.87 25.23
N LEU A 208 1.58 -34.12 26.31
CA LEU A 208 2.86 -34.10 26.98
C LEU A 208 3.11 -35.53 27.49
N THR A 209 4.08 -36.21 26.89
CA THR A 209 4.51 -37.51 27.39
C THR A 209 5.26 -37.24 28.69
N PRO A 210 4.79 -37.74 29.85
CA PRO A 210 5.52 -37.54 31.09
C PRO A 210 6.91 -38.15 30.94
N LEU A 211 7.94 -37.36 31.28
CA LEU A 211 9.30 -37.87 31.41
C LEU A 211 9.28 -38.94 32.50
N VAL A 212 9.45 -40.20 32.10
CA VAL A 212 9.65 -41.30 33.02
C VAL A 212 11.07 -41.14 33.56
N ASP A 213 11.17 -40.80 34.84
CA ASP A 213 12.45 -40.65 35.54
C ASP A 213 13.01 -42.05 35.82
N ASP A 214 13.71 -42.63 34.84
CA ASP A 214 14.43 -43.91 35.00
C ASP A 214 15.65 -43.70 35.92
N ARG A 215 15.39 -43.63 37.23
CA ARG A 215 16.41 -43.82 38.26
C ARG A 215 16.62 -45.31 38.50
N ARG A 216 17.69 -45.84 37.91
CA ARG A 216 18.40 -47.02 38.43
C ARG A 216 19.37 -46.62 39.53
#